data_AF-A0A7C8YPB5-F1
#
_entry.id   AF-A0A7C8YPB5-F1
#
_cell.length_a   1.000
_cell.length_b   1.000
_cell.length_c   1.000
_cell.angle_alpha   90.00
_cell.angle_beta   90.00
_cell.angle_gamma   90.00
#
_symmetry.space_group_name_H-M   'P 1'
#
loop_
_entity.id
_entity.type
_entity.pdbx_description
1 polymer ?
#
loop_
_entity_poly.entity_id
_entity_poly.type
_entity_poly.pdbx_seq_one_letter_code
_entity_poly.pdbx_strand_id
1 'polypeptide(L)'
;RPAQRVDATGHRLSGYCARFRVPFSYNGIAQKWETIQPEDLKIEKDELVIVNCMSRSGTLLDETVEANSPRDAFLALVRKLNPSLFIHGVVNGTFNAPFFVTRFREALFHYSSVFDVFDETIPREAHERFLIESEVYGKEVFNVVACEGAERVQRPETYKQWQVRTMKAGLRQVALDQELMEEAKAMVKANYHKDFMVDVDRHWMLQGWKGRTFCALSFWQPA
;
A
#
# COMPACT_ATOMS: atom_id res chain seq x y z
N ARG A 1 -1.53 5.92 21.81
CA ARG A 1 -0.10 5.65 21.46
C ARG A 1 -0.05 4.51 20.44
N PRO A 2 0.93 4.43 19.51
CA PRO A 2 0.96 3.39 18.47
C PRO A 2 0.86 1.96 19.01
N ALA A 3 1.59 1.64 20.08
CA ALA A 3 1.54 0.33 20.74
C ALA A 3 0.12 -0.09 21.19
N GLN A 4 -0.63 0.82 21.83
CA GLN A 4 -2.00 0.52 22.27
C GLN A 4 -2.95 0.14 21.11
N ARG A 5 -2.76 0.75 19.93
CA ARG A 5 -3.58 0.41 18.73
C ARG A 5 -3.19 -0.95 18.16
N VAL A 6 -1.90 -1.28 18.19
CA VAL A 6 -1.37 -2.58 17.79
C VAL A 6 -1.93 -3.67 18.71
N ASP A 7 -1.83 -3.49 20.03
CA ASP A 7 -2.33 -4.44 21.04
C ASP A 7 -3.85 -4.64 20.93
N ALA A 8 -4.61 -3.55 20.79
CA ALA A 8 -6.06 -3.62 20.60
C ALA A 8 -6.46 -4.35 19.30
N THR A 9 -5.60 -4.35 18.27
CA THR A 9 -5.84 -5.13 17.05
C THR A 9 -5.62 -6.62 17.31
N GLY A 10 -4.54 -6.98 17.99
CA GLY A 10 -4.28 -8.35 18.43
C GLY A 10 -5.45 -8.94 19.23
N HIS A 11 -5.95 -8.21 20.23
CA HIS A 11 -7.10 -8.67 21.03
C HIS A 11 -8.36 -8.93 20.20
N ARG A 12 -8.68 -8.03 19.26
CA ARG A 12 -9.85 -8.19 18.38
C ARG A 12 -9.72 -9.41 17.47
N LEU A 13 -8.54 -9.62 16.89
CA LEU A 13 -8.25 -10.78 16.04
C LEU A 13 -8.34 -12.08 16.83
N SER A 14 -7.71 -12.15 18.02
CA SER A 14 -7.79 -13.33 18.87
C SER A 14 -9.23 -13.68 19.26
N GLY A 15 -10.05 -12.68 19.59
CA GLY A 15 -11.47 -12.89 19.87
C GLY A 15 -12.24 -13.47 18.68
N TYR A 16 -11.95 -12.99 17.47
CA TYR A 16 -12.56 -13.51 16.24
C TYR A 16 -12.10 -14.95 15.95
N CYS A 17 -10.80 -15.22 15.99
CA CYS A 17 -10.26 -16.56 15.77
C CYS A 17 -10.79 -17.57 16.79
N ALA A 18 -10.92 -17.20 18.06
CA ALA A 18 -11.52 -18.06 19.09
C ALA A 18 -12.97 -18.43 18.76
N ARG A 19 -13.78 -17.48 18.27
CA ARG A 19 -15.16 -17.72 17.84
C ARG A 19 -15.26 -18.79 16.73
N PHE A 20 -14.29 -18.81 15.82
CA PHE A 20 -14.23 -19.77 14.71
C PHE A 20 -13.34 -20.98 14.99
N ARG A 21 -12.82 -21.12 16.22
CA ARG A 21 -11.92 -22.21 16.65
C ARG A 21 -10.67 -22.34 15.76
N VAL A 22 -10.14 -21.22 15.30
CA VAL A 22 -8.90 -21.15 14.52
C VAL A 22 -7.73 -20.94 15.50
N PRO A 23 -6.73 -21.83 15.56
CA PRO A 23 -5.51 -21.59 16.31
C PRO A 23 -4.83 -20.32 15.80
N PHE A 24 -4.54 -19.38 16.69
CA PHE A 24 -4.07 -18.05 16.33
C PHE A 24 -3.10 -17.48 17.36
N SER A 25 -2.01 -16.92 16.86
CA SER A 25 -1.05 -16.11 17.62
C SER A 25 -0.90 -14.73 16.97
N TYR A 26 -0.62 -13.72 17.78
CA TYR A 26 -0.39 -12.36 17.31
C TYR A 26 0.87 -11.79 17.93
N ASN A 27 1.78 -11.31 17.08
CA ASN A 27 3.00 -10.63 17.48
C ASN A 27 2.97 -9.18 16.97
N GLY A 28 2.54 -8.26 17.82
CA GLY A 28 2.44 -6.85 17.49
C GLY A 28 3.78 -6.13 17.60
N ILE A 29 4.20 -5.42 16.55
CA ILE A 29 5.45 -4.66 16.51
C ILE A 29 5.15 -3.17 16.29
N ALA A 30 5.47 -2.35 17.28
CA ALA A 30 5.31 -0.89 17.23
C ALA A 30 6.66 -0.18 17.03
N GLN A 31 7.40 -0.58 15.99
CA GLN A 31 8.72 -0.04 15.63
C GLN A 31 8.69 0.64 14.26
N LYS A 32 9.75 1.40 13.95
CA LYS A 32 10.00 1.86 12.58
C LYS A 32 10.34 0.66 11.70
N TRP A 33 9.92 0.67 10.44
CA TRP A 33 10.00 -0.54 9.61
C TRP A 33 11.44 -0.91 9.29
N GLU A 34 12.27 0.10 9.02
CA GLU A 34 13.69 -0.01 8.74
C GLU A 34 14.53 -0.48 9.94
N THR A 35 13.96 -0.51 11.16
CA THR A 35 14.65 -1.01 12.36
C THR A 35 14.30 -2.45 12.71
N ILE A 36 13.23 -3.01 12.12
CA ILE A 36 12.76 -4.38 12.39
C ILE A 36 13.81 -5.39 11.92
N GLN A 37 14.15 -6.34 12.78
CA GLN A 37 14.96 -7.50 12.45
C GLN A 37 14.10 -8.75 12.27
N PRO A 38 14.55 -9.77 11.53
CA PRO A 38 13.82 -11.04 11.37
C PRO A 38 13.42 -11.69 12.70
N GLU A 39 14.27 -11.58 13.72
CA GLU A 39 14.05 -12.17 15.05
C GLU A 39 12.88 -11.51 15.79
N ASP A 40 12.61 -10.22 15.52
CA ASP A 40 11.47 -9.51 16.12
C ASP A 40 10.13 -10.12 15.68
N LEU A 41 10.09 -10.75 14.50
CA LEU A 41 8.87 -11.32 13.92
C LEU A 41 8.50 -12.67 14.54
N LYS A 42 9.44 -13.36 15.19
CA LYS A 42 9.24 -14.67 15.84
C LYS A 42 8.67 -15.73 14.88
N ILE A 43 9.23 -15.80 13.68
CA ILE A 43 8.86 -16.80 12.67
C ILE A 43 9.54 -18.12 13.01
N GLU A 44 8.78 -19.21 13.05
CA GLU A 44 9.30 -20.55 13.28
C GLU A 44 9.79 -21.19 11.96
N LYS A 45 10.76 -22.11 12.04
CA LYS A 45 11.47 -22.62 10.84
C LYS A 45 10.58 -23.33 9.82
N ASP A 46 9.48 -23.94 10.27
CA ASP A 46 8.59 -24.75 9.43
C ASP A 46 7.32 -24.00 9.00
N GLU A 47 7.26 -22.69 9.25
CA GLU A 47 6.10 -21.87 8.88
C GLU A 47 6.19 -21.38 7.42
N LEU A 48 5.05 -21.43 6.73
CA LEU A 48 4.89 -20.75 5.45
C LEU A 48 4.78 -19.24 5.69
N VAL A 49 5.71 -18.48 5.12
CA VAL A 49 5.78 -17.02 5.32
C VAL A 49 5.17 -16.28 4.13
N ILE A 50 4.14 -15.48 4.39
CA ILE A 50 3.58 -14.50 3.46
C ILE A 50 3.85 -13.10 4.00
N VAL A 51 4.49 -12.26 3.20
CA VAL A 51 4.59 -10.82 3.50
C VAL A 51 3.47 -10.10 2.75
N ASN A 52 2.68 -9.28 3.44
CA ASN A 52 1.62 -8.49 2.83
C ASN A 52 1.79 -7.00 3.17
N CYS A 53 2.02 -6.17 2.15
CA CYS A 53 2.15 -4.71 2.31
C CYS A 53 1.20 -4.00 1.35
N MET A 54 0.11 -3.45 1.88
CA MET A 54 -0.94 -2.79 1.10
C MET A 54 -0.98 -1.28 1.34
N SER A 55 -0.58 -0.50 0.34
CA SER A 55 -0.69 0.97 0.30
C SER A 55 0.06 1.70 1.44
N ARG A 56 1.09 1.06 2.02
CA ARG A 56 1.87 1.63 3.14
C ARG A 56 3.32 1.94 2.80
N SER A 57 3.92 1.28 1.81
CA SER A 57 5.33 1.48 1.49
C SER A 57 5.64 2.90 1.00
N GLY A 58 4.64 3.61 0.45
CA GLY A 58 4.74 5.03 0.07
C GLY A 58 4.89 6.00 1.24
N THR A 59 4.71 5.56 2.49
CA THR A 59 4.93 6.38 3.69
C THR A 59 6.35 6.26 4.25
N LEU A 60 7.17 5.34 3.74
CA LEU A 60 8.58 5.24 4.09
C LEU A 60 9.34 6.38 3.42
N LEU A 61 10.32 6.94 4.13
CA LEU A 61 11.20 7.97 3.56
C LEU A 61 11.95 7.41 2.35
N ASP A 62 12.31 8.31 1.44
CA ASP A 62 13.05 8.01 0.23
C ASP A 62 14.44 8.68 0.29
N GLU A 63 15.22 8.49 -0.77
CA GLU A 63 16.60 8.98 -0.89
C GLU A 63 16.72 10.51 -0.88
N THR A 64 15.59 11.24 -1.00
CA THR A 64 15.58 12.70 -0.91
C THR A 64 15.67 13.20 0.53
N VAL A 65 15.49 12.32 1.52
CA VAL A 65 15.54 12.65 2.95
C VAL A 65 16.65 11.89 3.66
N GLU A 66 16.81 10.59 3.38
CA GLU A 66 17.83 9.73 4.01
C GLU A 66 18.63 9.00 2.93
N ALA A 67 19.96 9.12 2.97
CA ALA A 67 20.84 8.47 2.00
C ALA A 67 20.67 6.94 1.99
N ASN A 68 20.44 6.35 3.17
CA ASN A 68 20.07 4.95 3.32
C ASN A 68 18.56 4.82 3.35
N SER A 69 17.95 4.66 2.18
CA SER A 69 16.49 4.63 2.00
C SER A 69 15.79 3.59 2.89
N PRO A 70 14.85 4.00 3.77
CA PRO A 70 14.00 3.06 4.52
C PRO A 70 13.19 2.11 3.63
N ARG A 71 12.93 2.47 2.37
CA ARG A 71 12.28 1.59 1.38
C ARG A 71 13.18 0.42 1.01
N ASP A 72 14.47 0.68 0.81
CA ASP A 72 15.45 -0.34 0.49
C ASP A 72 15.71 -1.23 1.71
N ALA A 73 15.77 -0.65 2.92
CA ALA A 73 15.86 -1.41 4.17
C ALA A 73 14.65 -2.36 4.35
N PHE A 74 13.44 -1.87 4.10
CA PHE A 74 12.22 -2.68 4.13
C PHE A 74 12.30 -3.84 3.13
N LEU A 75 12.64 -3.59 1.86
CA LEU A 75 12.75 -4.65 0.86
C LEU A 75 13.88 -5.64 1.16
N ALA A 76 14.99 -5.17 1.73
CA ALA A 76 16.06 -6.03 2.20
C ALA A 76 15.61 -6.93 3.35
N LEU A 77 14.81 -6.42 4.29
CA LEU A 77 14.15 -7.24 5.31
C LEU A 77 13.25 -8.29 4.66
N VAL A 78 12.35 -7.90 3.75
CA VAL A 78 11.48 -8.86 3.03
C VAL A 78 12.31 -9.95 2.34
N ARG A 79 13.43 -9.61 1.71
CA ARG A 79 14.33 -10.60 1.09
C ARG A 79 14.96 -11.55 2.11
N LYS A 80 15.38 -11.04 3.28
CA LYS A 80 15.93 -11.85 4.39
C LYS A 80 14.92 -12.82 4.97
N LEU A 81 13.64 -12.44 5.04
CA LEU A 81 12.57 -13.34 5.49
C LEU A 81 12.32 -14.52 4.55
N ASN A 82 12.82 -14.44 3.31
CA ASN A 82 12.69 -15.47 2.29
C ASN A 82 11.24 -16.00 2.13
N PRO A 83 10.24 -15.12 1.94
CA PRO A 83 8.84 -15.51 1.98
C PRO A 83 8.45 -16.39 0.79
N SER A 84 7.45 -17.25 0.97
CA SER A 84 6.84 -17.99 -0.12
C SER A 84 6.10 -17.07 -1.10
N LEU A 85 5.60 -15.93 -0.61
CA LEU A 85 5.00 -14.87 -1.43
C LEU A 85 5.11 -13.53 -0.71
N PHE A 86 5.44 -12.49 -1.46
CA PHE A 86 5.30 -11.10 -1.05
C PHE A 86 4.24 -10.42 -1.90
N ILE A 87 3.15 -9.98 -1.25
CA ILE A 87 2.03 -9.25 -1.83
C ILE A 87 2.28 -7.76 -1.63
N HIS A 88 2.37 -7.01 -2.72
CA HIS A 88 2.70 -5.59 -2.67
C HIS A 88 1.66 -4.74 -3.39
N GLY A 89 0.83 -4.07 -2.60
CA GLY A 89 -0.10 -3.03 -3.06
C GLY A 89 0.52 -1.65 -2.86
N VAL A 90 0.50 -0.81 -3.90
CA VAL A 90 1.05 0.55 -3.86
C VAL A 90 0.04 1.57 -4.37
N VAL A 91 0.06 2.76 -3.76
CA VAL A 91 -0.55 3.95 -4.36
C VAL A 91 0.37 4.41 -5.49
N ASN A 92 -0.17 4.48 -6.70
CA ASN A 92 0.53 4.89 -7.90
C ASN A 92 0.44 6.42 -8.06
N GLY A 93 1.56 7.10 -7.82
CA GLY A 93 1.63 8.56 -7.92
C GLY A 93 3.07 9.08 -8.07
N THR A 94 3.18 10.32 -8.52
CA THR A 94 4.45 11.04 -8.75
C THR A 94 4.58 12.29 -7.87
N PHE A 95 3.66 12.48 -6.93
CA PHE A 95 3.68 13.59 -5.96
C PHE A 95 4.62 13.33 -4.77
N ASN A 96 5.66 12.51 -4.98
CA ASN A 96 6.86 12.50 -4.14
C ASN A 96 7.94 13.47 -4.62
N ALA A 97 7.76 14.11 -5.79
CA ALA A 97 8.73 15.01 -6.42
C ALA A 97 9.34 16.05 -5.44
N PRO A 98 10.65 16.36 -5.56
CA PRO A 98 11.33 17.26 -4.64
C PRO A 98 10.86 18.72 -4.79
N PHE A 99 10.48 19.12 -6.00
CA PHE A 99 10.06 20.49 -6.29
C PHE A 99 8.55 20.68 -6.04
N PHE A 100 8.21 21.71 -5.24
CA PHE A 100 6.84 22.00 -4.81
C PHE A 100 5.84 22.13 -5.96
N VAL A 101 6.12 22.93 -6.99
CA VAL A 101 5.15 23.19 -8.08
C VAL A 101 4.77 21.92 -8.82
N THR A 102 5.76 21.08 -9.16
CA THR A 102 5.52 19.78 -9.78
C THR A 102 4.70 18.89 -8.85
N ARG A 103 5.12 18.77 -7.59
CA ARG A 103 4.43 17.96 -6.59
C ARG A 103 2.98 18.38 -6.39
N PHE A 104 2.73 19.68 -6.23
CA PHE A 104 1.40 20.25 -6.04
C PHE A 104 0.49 19.94 -7.21
N ARG A 105 0.99 20.13 -8.45
CA ARG A 105 0.22 19.82 -9.66
C ARG A 105 -0.15 18.34 -9.74
N GLU A 106 0.80 17.44 -9.50
CA GLU A 106 0.54 15.99 -9.53
C GLU A 106 -0.42 15.56 -8.42
N ALA A 107 -0.28 16.13 -7.22
CA ALA A 107 -1.18 15.89 -6.09
C ALA A 107 -2.60 16.38 -6.41
N LEU A 108 -2.74 17.61 -6.92
CA LEU A 108 -4.02 18.18 -7.33
C LEU A 108 -4.73 17.26 -8.32
N PHE A 109 -4.04 16.81 -9.36
CA PHE A 109 -4.64 15.91 -10.34
C PHE A 109 -5.03 14.55 -9.74
N HIS A 110 -4.19 13.98 -8.87
CA HIS A 110 -4.50 12.71 -8.19
C HIS A 110 -5.74 12.85 -7.31
N TYR A 111 -5.75 13.79 -6.36
CA TYR A 111 -6.85 13.93 -5.41
C TYR A 111 -8.12 14.47 -6.06
N SER A 112 -8.03 15.33 -7.09
CA SER A 112 -9.25 15.73 -7.84
C SER A 112 -9.93 14.52 -8.49
N SER A 113 -9.14 13.55 -8.98
CA SER A 113 -9.70 12.31 -9.54
C SER A 113 -10.29 11.41 -8.45
N VAL A 114 -9.73 11.40 -7.25
CA VAL A 114 -10.30 10.68 -6.10
C VAL A 114 -11.62 11.31 -5.65
N PHE A 115 -11.70 12.65 -5.59
CA PHE A 115 -12.93 13.35 -5.21
C PHE A 115 -14.02 13.22 -6.29
N ASP A 116 -13.65 13.17 -7.57
CA ASP A 116 -14.57 12.84 -8.67
C ASP A 116 -15.19 11.44 -8.51
N VAL A 117 -14.43 10.46 -7.98
CA VAL A 117 -15.01 9.14 -7.62
C VAL A 117 -16.08 9.31 -6.55
N PHE A 118 -15.83 10.09 -5.50
CA PHE A 118 -16.81 10.30 -4.42
C PHE A 118 -18.05 11.03 -4.91
N ASP A 119 -17.89 12.02 -5.79
CA ASP A 119 -19.00 12.72 -6.42
C ASP A 119 -19.91 11.80 -7.22
N GLU A 120 -19.35 10.85 -7.96
CA GLU A 120 -20.11 9.95 -8.84
C GLU A 120 -20.65 8.70 -8.12
N THR A 121 -20.09 8.34 -6.96
CA THR A 121 -20.38 7.03 -6.31
C THR A 121 -20.94 7.12 -4.91
N ILE A 122 -20.86 8.28 -4.25
CA ILE A 122 -21.30 8.45 -2.85
C ILE A 122 -22.19 9.70 -2.72
N PRO A 123 -23.40 9.59 -2.15
CA PRO A 123 -24.25 10.73 -1.88
C PRO A 123 -23.52 11.83 -1.11
N ARG A 124 -23.73 13.10 -1.50
CA ARG A 124 -22.99 14.23 -0.96
C ARG A 124 -23.25 14.46 0.54
N GLU A 125 -24.45 14.13 0.99
CA GLU A 125 -24.90 14.29 2.37
C GLU A 125 -24.48 13.12 3.27
N ALA A 126 -23.88 12.06 2.71
CA ALA A 126 -23.43 10.91 3.49
C ALA A 126 -22.33 11.32 4.47
N HIS A 127 -22.52 11.04 5.75
CA HIS A 127 -21.55 11.38 6.79
C HIS A 127 -20.21 10.66 6.59
N GLU A 128 -20.26 9.42 6.12
CA GLU A 128 -19.09 8.59 5.81
C GLU A 128 -18.23 9.24 4.71
N ARG A 129 -18.87 9.87 3.72
CA ARG A 129 -18.19 10.62 2.66
C ARG A 129 -17.38 11.77 3.27
N PHE A 130 -18.02 12.58 4.10
CA PHE A 130 -17.35 13.69 4.80
C PHE A 130 -16.16 13.21 5.64
N LEU A 131 -16.30 12.09 6.36
CA LEU A 131 -15.21 11.51 7.15
C LEU A 131 -14.03 11.07 6.28
N ILE A 132 -14.29 10.41 5.15
CA ILE A 132 -13.23 9.97 4.23
C ILE A 132 -12.54 11.18 3.59
N GLU A 133 -13.30 12.17 3.11
CA GLU A 133 -12.76 13.37 2.48
C GLU A 133 -11.91 14.21 3.45
N SER A 134 -12.38 14.41 4.68
CA SER A 134 -11.70 15.28 5.67
C SER A 134 -10.60 14.55 6.47
N GLU A 135 -10.91 13.38 7.02
CA GLU A 135 -10.05 12.71 8.00
C GLU A 135 -9.03 11.74 7.38
N VAL A 136 -9.25 11.33 6.13
CA VAL A 136 -8.32 10.50 5.37
C VAL A 136 -7.63 11.35 4.31
N TYR A 137 -8.31 11.66 3.20
CA TYR A 137 -7.67 12.33 2.06
C TYR A 137 -7.28 13.78 2.36
N GLY A 138 -8.05 14.51 3.16
CA GLY A 138 -7.73 15.88 3.59
C GLY A 138 -6.39 15.94 4.34
N LYS A 139 -6.10 14.96 5.20
CA LYS A 139 -4.81 14.86 5.90
C LYS A 139 -3.68 14.48 4.97
N GLU A 140 -3.92 13.62 3.99
CA GLU A 140 -2.90 13.27 2.99
C GLU A 140 -2.56 14.46 2.10
N VAL A 141 -3.56 15.19 1.61
CA VAL A 141 -3.39 16.46 0.87
C VAL A 141 -2.60 17.45 1.71
N PHE A 142 -3.00 17.67 2.97
CA PHE A 142 -2.30 18.57 3.88
C PHE A 142 -0.82 18.18 4.00
N ASN A 143 -0.52 16.89 4.21
CA ASN A 143 0.86 16.44 4.35
C ASN A 143 1.69 16.64 3.07
N VAL A 144 1.12 16.36 1.89
CA VAL A 144 1.83 16.53 0.60
C VAL A 144 2.12 18.01 0.29
N VAL A 145 1.20 18.90 0.65
CA VAL A 145 1.27 20.33 0.30
C VAL A 145 2.03 21.14 1.35
N ALA A 146 1.77 20.93 2.64
CA ALA A 146 2.24 21.81 3.71
C ALA A 146 3.53 21.33 4.40
N CYS A 147 3.87 20.04 4.30
CA CYS A 147 5.05 19.49 4.97
C CYS A 147 6.22 19.33 3.99
N GLU A 148 7.44 19.30 4.54
CA GLU A 148 8.68 19.00 3.79
C GLU A 148 9.59 18.07 4.59
N GLY A 149 10.71 17.65 3.97
CA GLY A 149 11.72 16.81 4.63
C GLY A 149 11.12 15.54 5.23
N ALA A 150 11.53 15.21 6.46
CA ALA A 150 11.04 14.03 7.18
C ALA A 150 9.58 14.15 7.67
N GLU A 151 9.03 15.36 7.78
CA GLU A 151 7.64 15.58 8.21
C GLU A 151 6.64 15.28 7.08
N ARG A 152 7.08 15.38 5.82
CA ARG A 152 6.31 14.92 4.67
C ARG A 152 6.42 13.41 4.54
N VAL A 153 5.39 12.71 4.99
CA VAL A 153 5.33 11.23 4.99
C VAL A 153 4.71 10.68 3.71
N GLN A 154 3.74 11.37 3.10
CA GLN A 154 3.06 10.92 1.89
C GLN A 154 3.95 11.12 0.66
N ARG A 155 4.57 10.02 0.21
CA ARG A 155 5.58 10.01 -0.86
C ARG A 155 5.37 8.83 -1.82
N PRO A 156 4.21 8.69 -2.47
CA PRO A 156 4.01 7.56 -3.38
C PRO A 156 4.99 7.61 -4.55
N GLU A 157 5.38 6.42 -4.97
CA GLU A 157 6.14 6.15 -6.18
C GLU A 157 5.24 5.41 -7.16
N THR A 158 5.53 5.54 -8.45
CA THR A 158 4.83 4.74 -9.46
C THR A 158 5.11 3.26 -9.28
N TYR A 159 4.21 2.39 -9.74
CA TYR A 159 4.46 0.94 -9.70
C TYR A 159 5.71 0.54 -10.51
N LYS A 160 6.09 1.32 -11.52
CA LYS A 160 7.33 1.10 -12.30
C LYS A 160 8.58 1.39 -11.49
N GLN A 161 8.56 2.40 -10.62
CA GLN A 161 9.66 2.65 -9.69
C GLN A 161 9.77 1.52 -8.66
N TRP A 162 8.63 1.08 -8.11
CA TRP A 162 8.57 -0.07 -7.22
C TRP A 162 9.02 -1.37 -7.89
N GLN A 163 8.71 -1.59 -9.17
CA GLN A 163 9.19 -2.73 -9.94
C GLN A 163 10.72 -2.80 -9.91
N VAL A 164 11.39 -1.69 -10.29
CA VAL A 164 12.86 -1.62 -10.34
C VAL A 164 13.46 -1.84 -8.96
N ARG A 165 12.90 -1.18 -7.94
CA ARG A 165 13.38 -1.27 -6.56
C ARG A 165 13.26 -2.70 -6.01
N THR A 166 12.12 -3.34 -6.23
CA THR A 166 11.84 -4.70 -5.75
C THR A 166 12.72 -5.73 -6.45
N MET A 167 12.92 -5.59 -7.77
CA MET A 167 13.88 -6.44 -8.52
C MET A 167 15.32 -6.26 -8.03
N LYS A 168 15.76 -5.01 -7.79
CA LYS A 168 17.10 -4.71 -7.26
C LYS A 168 17.33 -5.31 -5.87
N ALA A 169 16.27 -5.46 -5.07
CA ALA A 169 16.32 -6.11 -3.77
C ALA A 169 16.42 -7.66 -3.85
N GLY A 170 16.51 -8.25 -5.05
CA GLY A 170 16.66 -9.68 -5.24
C GLY A 170 15.34 -10.45 -5.14
N LEU A 171 14.23 -9.80 -5.46
CA LEU A 171 12.90 -10.41 -5.57
C LEU A 171 12.50 -10.53 -7.05
N ARG A 172 11.99 -11.69 -7.44
CA ARG A 172 11.43 -11.93 -8.78
C ARG A 172 9.91 -11.81 -8.75
N GLN A 173 9.36 -11.16 -9.77
CA GLN A 173 7.92 -10.99 -9.89
C GLN A 173 7.26 -12.32 -10.27
N VAL A 174 6.09 -12.58 -9.70
CA VAL A 174 5.23 -13.71 -10.01
C VAL A 174 4.13 -13.22 -10.97
N ALA A 175 3.85 -14.01 -12.01
CA ALA A 175 2.79 -13.71 -12.95
C ALA A 175 1.42 -13.75 -12.25
N LEU A 176 0.50 -12.88 -12.69
CA LEU A 176 -0.88 -12.92 -12.24
C LEU A 176 -1.58 -14.14 -12.82
N ASP A 177 -2.45 -14.75 -12.02
CA ASP A 177 -3.35 -15.78 -12.51
C ASP A 177 -4.38 -15.16 -13.46
N GLN A 178 -4.47 -15.69 -14.68
CA GLN A 178 -5.33 -15.11 -15.73
C GLN A 178 -6.82 -15.28 -15.41
N GLU A 179 -7.22 -16.40 -14.82
CA GLU A 179 -8.61 -16.68 -14.46
C GLU A 179 -9.06 -15.73 -13.35
N LEU A 180 -8.26 -15.60 -12.29
CA LEU A 180 -8.52 -14.64 -11.21
C LEU A 180 -8.57 -13.19 -11.72
N MET A 181 -7.75 -12.84 -12.71
CA MET A 181 -7.78 -11.50 -13.30
C MET A 181 -9.06 -11.24 -14.11
N GLU A 182 -9.54 -12.20 -14.89
CA GLU A 182 -10.80 -12.06 -15.61
C GLU A 182 -12.00 -12.03 -14.65
N GLU A 183 -11.98 -12.82 -13.58
CA GLU A 183 -12.97 -12.74 -12.49
C GLU A 183 -12.97 -11.35 -11.83
N ALA A 184 -11.79 -10.81 -11.50
CA ALA A 184 -11.68 -9.49 -10.90
C ALA A 184 -12.25 -8.39 -11.82
N LYS A 185 -11.93 -8.43 -13.12
CA LYS A 185 -12.48 -7.49 -14.12
C LYS A 185 -13.99 -7.63 -14.25
N ALA A 186 -14.51 -8.86 -14.32
CA ALA A 186 -15.95 -9.12 -14.41
C ALA A 186 -16.69 -8.61 -13.17
N MET A 187 -16.12 -8.84 -11.98
CA MET A 187 -16.66 -8.37 -10.71
C MET A 187 -16.73 -6.84 -10.65
N VAL A 188 -15.68 -6.13 -11.08
CA VAL A 188 -15.69 -4.66 -11.14
C VAL A 188 -16.75 -4.16 -12.13
N LYS A 189 -16.81 -4.75 -13.32
CA LYS A 189 -17.80 -4.36 -14.35
C LYS A 189 -19.24 -4.59 -13.90
N ALA A 190 -19.51 -5.63 -13.12
CA ALA A 190 -20.86 -5.99 -12.67
C ALA A 190 -21.33 -5.17 -11.48
N ASN A 191 -20.43 -4.81 -10.56
CA ASN A 191 -20.80 -4.29 -9.23
C ASN A 191 -20.40 -2.83 -8.97
N TYR A 192 -19.55 -2.23 -9.82
CA TYR A 192 -19.02 -0.88 -9.59
C TYR A 192 -19.37 0.06 -10.75
N HIS A 193 -19.20 1.37 -10.50
CA HIS A 193 -19.40 2.38 -11.53
C HIS A 193 -18.52 2.11 -12.76
N LYS A 194 -19.09 2.30 -13.97
CA LYS A 194 -18.48 1.96 -15.27
C LYS A 194 -17.10 2.59 -15.53
N ASP A 195 -16.78 3.67 -14.82
CA ASP A 195 -15.52 4.40 -14.98
C ASP A 195 -14.39 3.83 -14.11
N PHE A 196 -14.69 2.92 -13.17
CA PHE A 196 -13.66 2.11 -12.53
C PHE A 196 -13.03 1.17 -13.55
N MET A 197 -11.72 1.03 -13.47
CA MET A 197 -10.95 0.16 -14.34
C MET A 197 -10.05 -0.78 -13.54
N VAL A 198 -9.94 -2.01 -14.06
CA VAL A 198 -8.92 -2.98 -13.68
C VAL A 198 -8.18 -3.38 -14.95
N ASP A 199 -6.86 -3.26 -14.94
CA ASP A 199 -6.01 -3.57 -16.09
C ASP A 199 -4.73 -4.30 -15.65
N VAL A 200 -3.95 -4.79 -16.60
CA VAL A 200 -2.68 -5.48 -16.36
C VAL A 200 -1.55 -4.81 -17.15
N ASP A 201 -0.51 -4.35 -16.45
CA ASP A 201 0.77 -3.97 -17.07
C ASP A 201 1.91 -4.72 -16.39
N ARG A 202 2.74 -5.45 -17.15
CA ARG A 202 3.94 -6.15 -16.63
C ARG A 202 3.67 -6.95 -15.35
N HIS A 203 2.62 -7.77 -15.34
CA HIS A 203 2.16 -8.55 -14.18
C HIS A 203 1.79 -7.74 -12.93
N TRP A 204 1.53 -6.43 -13.07
CA TRP A 204 0.82 -5.65 -12.07
C TRP A 204 -0.65 -5.60 -12.40
N MET A 205 -1.50 -5.83 -11.41
CA MET A 205 -2.92 -5.50 -11.50
C MET A 205 -3.08 -4.02 -11.16
N LEU A 206 -3.50 -3.23 -12.14
CA LEU A 206 -3.73 -1.80 -12.04
C LEU A 206 -5.20 -1.55 -11.72
N GLN A 207 -5.47 -0.65 -10.77
CA GLN A 207 -6.82 -0.20 -10.43
C GLN A 207 -6.91 1.32 -10.58
N GLY A 208 -7.99 1.82 -11.18
CA GLY A 208 -8.08 3.21 -11.54
C GLY A 208 -9.50 3.72 -11.81
N TRP A 209 -9.57 4.98 -12.26
CA TRP A 209 -10.80 5.70 -12.56
C TRP A 209 -10.61 6.64 -13.75
N LYS A 210 -11.54 6.60 -14.72
CA LYS A 210 -11.53 7.45 -15.94
C LYS A 210 -10.15 7.49 -16.63
N GLY A 211 -9.49 6.33 -16.74
CA GLY A 211 -8.18 6.17 -17.38
C GLY A 211 -6.96 6.48 -16.48
N ARG A 212 -7.16 6.94 -15.24
CA ARG A 212 -6.08 7.17 -14.28
C ARG A 212 -5.89 5.99 -13.33
N THR A 213 -4.70 5.41 -13.30
CA THR A 213 -4.32 4.40 -12.30
C THR A 213 -4.08 5.02 -10.93
N PHE A 214 -4.81 4.58 -9.92
CA PHE A 214 -4.65 4.98 -8.51
C PHE A 214 -3.79 4.01 -7.71
N CYS A 215 -3.98 2.72 -7.93
CA CYS A 215 -3.33 1.68 -7.16
C CYS A 215 -2.78 0.60 -8.11
N ALA A 216 -1.74 -0.08 -7.67
CA ALA A 216 -1.21 -1.25 -8.36
C ALA A 216 -0.91 -2.35 -7.36
N LEU A 217 -1.19 -3.60 -7.73
CA LEU A 217 -0.92 -4.80 -6.93
C LEU A 217 0.02 -5.73 -7.70
N SER A 218 1.02 -6.28 -7.04
CA SER A 218 1.91 -7.30 -7.59
C SER A 218 2.29 -8.35 -6.56
N PHE A 219 2.86 -9.45 -7.07
CA PHE A 219 3.27 -10.60 -6.29
C PHE A 219 4.74 -10.90 -6.58
N TRP A 220 5.48 -11.29 -5.54
CA TRP A 220 6.92 -11.47 -5.61
C TRP A 220 7.37 -12.68 -4.82
N GLN A 221 8.50 -13.25 -5.22
CA GLN A 221 9.21 -14.30 -4.51
C GLN A 221 10.70 -13.96 -4.44
N PRO A 222 11.44 -14.49 -3.46
CA PRO A 222 12.90 -14.51 -3.49
C PRO A 222 13.40 -15.02 -4.86
N ALA A 223 14.29 -14.24 -5.49
CA ALA A 223 15.04 -14.69 -6.66
C ALA A 223 16.09 -15.72 -6.26
#